data_AF-A0A101E1B4-F1
#
_entry.id   AF-A0A101E1B4-F1
#
_cell.length_a   1.000
_cell.length_b   1.000
_cell.length_c   1.000
_cell.angle_alpha   90.00
_cell.angle_beta   90.00
_cell.angle_gamma   90.00
#
_symmetry.space_group_name_H-M   'P 1'
#
loop_
_entity.id
_entity.type
_entity.pdbx_description
1 polymer ?
#
loop_
_entity_poly.entity_id
_entity_poly.type
_entity_poly.pdbx_seq_one_letter_code
_entity_poly.pdbx_strand_id
1 'polypeptide(L)'
;MERPILQVALDLLELKRAIEIAGEAIEGGADWLEAGTPLIKSEGMNAIRELKKHYRGHKVLADMKTIDTGAIEVEMAAKSGADIVIILALSDDDTIAEAIRAARKYGCEVMADLINVPDPASRAKEVEELGVDYLNVHVGIDQQMKGLDPLEVLKDVVDSVSIPVAAAGGLDAERAAACVSMGASIVIVGSNIVKSRNVTESARKVREAIDRAAEKGGVEVRRKSLDEEIRELLMRVSTPNVSDAMHRAKAMDGVYPLVRGKKIVGKAVTVSTMDGDWAKPVEAINVAGEGDVLVIKVSGDTAAVWGELATRSCINRKIAGVIIDGAVRDVDDIRELGFPLFARKEVPNAGEPKGFGEINVKVICGGVEVNPGDWIIADDNGVMVIPKRRAYEIARRAMEVKKSEDRIRGEIEEKGRTLADVVELYKWEKVQ
;
A
#
# COMPACT_ATOMS: atom_id res chain seq x y z
N MET A 1 10.47 -1.09 -30.53
CA MET A 1 10.01 -0.20 -29.45
C MET A 1 11.24 0.51 -28.90
N GLU A 2 11.20 1.82 -28.67
CA GLU A 2 12.28 2.48 -27.94
C GLU A 2 12.40 1.87 -26.54
N ARG A 3 13.60 1.92 -25.94
CA ARG A 3 13.82 1.37 -24.60
C ARG A 3 12.90 2.10 -23.60
N PRO A 4 12.09 1.38 -22.80
CA PRO A 4 11.18 2.03 -21.86
C PRO A 4 11.98 2.79 -20.79
N ILE A 5 11.42 3.90 -20.33
CA ILE A 5 12.07 4.84 -19.41
C ILE A 5 11.71 4.49 -17.97
N LEU A 6 12.73 4.37 -17.11
CA LEU A 6 12.54 4.31 -15.67
C LEU A 6 12.61 5.71 -15.07
N GLN A 7 11.45 6.22 -14.65
CA GLN A 7 11.34 7.47 -13.89
C GLN A 7 11.21 7.16 -12.40
N VAL A 8 12.04 7.80 -11.58
CA VAL A 8 12.01 7.63 -10.11
C VAL A 8 11.44 8.88 -9.45
N ALA A 9 10.30 8.70 -8.75
CA ALA A 9 9.62 9.75 -8.02
C ALA A 9 10.16 9.89 -6.59
N LEU A 10 10.82 11.01 -6.31
CA LEU A 10 11.45 11.32 -5.02
C LEU A 10 10.42 11.93 -4.05
N ASP A 11 9.44 11.12 -3.62
CA ASP A 11 8.40 11.49 -2.65
C ASP A 11 8.93 11.51 -1.21
N LEU A 12 9.86 12.44 -0.94
CA LEU A 12 10.51 12.66 0.35
C LEU A 12 10.22 14.09 0.83
N LEU A 13 10.49 14.38 2.10
CA LEU A 13 10.37 15.75 2.61
C LEU A 13 11.73 16.45 2.72
N GLU A 14 12.81 15.67 2.82
CA GLU A 14 14.15 16.15 3.13
C GLU A 14 15.02 16.21 1.87
N LEU A 15 15.38 17.44 1.46
CA LEU A 15 16.15 17.65 0.23
C LEU A 15 17.47 16.88 0.18
N LYS A 16 18.27 16.96 1.25
CA LYS A 16 19.59 16.31 1.28
C LYS A 16 19.49 14.82 0.99
N ARG A 17 18.48 14.16 1.57
CA ARG A 17 18.26 12.73 1.37
C ARG A 17 17.72 12.43 -0.03
N ALA A 18 16.85 13.28 -0.57
CA ALA A 18 16.36 13.14 -1.94
C ALA A 18 17.51 13.18 -2.96
N ILE A 19 18.51 14.06 -2.75
CA ILE A 19 19.72 14.09 -3.58
C ILE A 19 20.50 12.78 -3.47
N GLU A 20 20.80 12.30 -2.26
CA GLU A 20 21.52 11.02 -2.07
C GLU A 20 20.81 9.85 -2.78
N ILE A 21 19.50 9.71 -2.57
CA ILE A 21 18.67 8.64 -3.16
C ILE A 21 18.61 8.75 -4.68
N ALA A 22 18.57 9.97 -5.23
CA ALA A 22 18.62 10.16 -6.68
C ALA A 22 19.90 9.58 -7.30
N GLY A 23 21.05 9.76 -6.63
CA GLY A 23 22.32 9.15 -7.04
C GLY A 23 22.30 7.62 -6.98
N GLU A 24 21.80 7.05 -5.88
CA GLU A 24 21.65 5.60 -5.71
C GLU A 24 20.70 5.02 -6.78
N ALA A 25 19.61 5.71 -7.09
CA ALA A 25 18.64 5.31 -8.12
C ALA A 25 19.24 5.34 -9.54
N ILE A 26 20.04 6.37 -9.87
CA ILE A 26 20.78 6.46 -11.15
C ILE A 26 21.75 5.28 -11.29
N GLU A 27 22.50 4.94 -10.23
CA GLU A 27 23.39 3.77 -10.24
C GLU A 27 22.62 2.44 -10.45
N GLY A 28 21.36 2.41 -10.01
CA GLY A 28 20.41 1.32 -10.29
C GLY A 28 19.81 1.35 -11.69
N GLY A 29 20.06 2.38 -12.50
CA GLY A 29 19.55 2.51 -13.86
C GLY A 29 18.29 3.34 -14.01
N ALA A 30 18.02 4.28 -13.10
CA ALA A 30 17.01 5.32 -13.32
C ALA A 30 17.43 6.25 -14.47
N ASP A 31 16.53 6.48 -15.41
CA ASP A 31 16.75 7.36 -16.55
C ASP A 31 16.35 8.80 -16.20
N TRP A 32 15.20 8.94 -15.53
CA TRP A 32 14.59 10.23 -15.19
C TRP A 32 14.39 10.37 -13.68
N LEU A 33 14.59 11.58 -13.17
CA LEU A 33 14.41 11.92 -11.76
C LEU A 33 13.26 12.90 -11.60
N GLU A 34 12.28 12.58 -10.79
CA GLU A 34 11.14 13.45 -10.51
C GLU A 34 11.24 13.97 -9.07
N ALA A 35 11.23 15.29 -8.89
CA ALA A 35 10.91 15.87 -7.60
C ALA A 35 9.40 15.73 -7.39
N GLY A 36 9.02 14.76 -6.56
CA GLY A 36 7.63 14.47 -6.27
C GLY A 36 6.94 15.62 -5.53
N THR A 37 5.60 15.63 -5.57
CA THR A 37 4.77 16.66 -4.91
C THR A 37 5.19 16.93 -3.45
N PRO A 38 5.45 15.93 -2.57
CA PRO A 38 5.84 16.19 -1.17
C PRO A 38 7.16 16.96 -1.05
N LEU A 39 8.15 16.63 -1.88
CA LEU A 39 9.45 17.27 -1.87
C LEU A 39 9.35 18.72 -2.31
N ILE A 40 8.61 18.97 -3.39
CA ILE A 40 8.34 20.33 -3.87
C ILE A 40 7.58 21.14 -2.82
N LYS A 41 6.59 20.56 -2.13
CA LYS A 41 5.84 21.26 -1.08
C LYS A 41 6.68 21.57 0.16
N SER A 42 7.66 20.74 0.47
CA SER A 42 8.57 20.93 1.61
C SER A 42 9.66 21.96 1.31
N GLU A 43 10.30 21.86 0.13
CA GLU A 43 11.56 22.54 -0.19
C GLU A 43 11.41 23.62 -1.29
N GLY A 44 10.22 23.72 -1.87
CA GLY A 44 9.95 24.58 -3.03
C GLY A 44 10.78 24.19 -4.24
N MET A 45 10.99 25.15 -5.14
CA MET A 45 11.81 24.96 -6.35
C MET A 45 13.31 24.79 -6.07
N ASN A 46 13.74 24.91 -4.81
CA ASN A 46 15.11 24.56 -4.45
C ASN A 46 15.40 23.08 -4.71
N ALA A 47 14.39 22.21 -4.58
CA ALA A 47 14.51 20.79 -4.92
C ALA A 47 14.95 20.58 -6.38
N ILE A 48 14.29 21.26 -7.32
CA ILE A 48 14.61 21.19 -8.75
C ILE A 48 16.03 21.71 -9.01
N ARG A 49 16.40 22.84 -8.42
CA ARG A 49 17.73 23.45 -8.60
C ARG A 49 18.84 22.52 -8.14
N GLU A 50 18.69 21.93 -6.95
CA GLU A 50 19.72 21.04 -6.41
C GLU A 50 19.77 19.71 -7.15
N LEU A 51 18.64 19.13 -7.58
CA LEU A 51 18.63 17.94 -8.45
C LEU A 51 19.36 18.22 -9.77
N LYS A 52 18.99 19.30 -10.47
CA LYS A 52 19.60 19.65 -11.76
C LYS A 52 21.08 19.97 -11.62
N LYS A 53 21.49 20.61 -10.52
CA LYS A 53 22.89 20.91 -10.21
C LYS A 53 23.74 19.65 -10.04
N HIS A 54 23.24 18.64 -9.33
CA HIS A 54 23.98 17.40 -9.06
C HIS A 54 23.90 16.39 -10.22
N TYR A 55 22.79 16.34 -10.95
CA TYR A 55 22.50 15.30 -11.95
C TYR A 55 22.22 15.86 -13.35
N ARG A 56 23.05 16.79 -13.82
CA ARG A 56 22.88 17.50 -15.12
C ARG A 56 22.70 16.59 -16.34
N GLY A 57 23.22 15.36 -16.29
CA GLY A 57 23.13 14.38 -17.38
C GLY A 57 21.81 13.63 -17.47
N HIS A 58 20.88 13.85 -16.54
CA HIS A 58 19.59 13.16 -16.48
C HIS A 58 18.45 14.19 -16.62
N LYS A 59 17.30 13.74 -17.14
CA LYS A 59 16.09 14.57 -17.13
C LYS A 59 15.58 14.72 -15.71
N VAL A 60 15.25 15.95 -15.34
CA VAL A 60 14.66 16.32 -14.05
C VAL A 60 13.23 16.79 -14.27
N LEU A 61 12.28 16.17 -13.59
CA LEU A 61 10.87 16.49 -13.64
C LEU A 61 10.42 17.23 -12.38
N ALA A 62 9.47 18.14 -12.55
CA ALA A 62 8.77 18.80 -11.45
C ALA A 62 7.31 18.33 -11.40
N ASP A 63 6.95 17.54 -10.38
CA ASP A 63 5.55 17.16 -10.13
C ASP A 63 4.79 18.28 -9.44
N MET A 64 4.44 19.31 -10.22
CA MET A 64 3.76 20.50 -9.72
C MET A 64 2.29 20.22 -9.39
N LYS A 65 1.68 19.24 -10.07
CA LYS A 65 0.23 18.98 -10.03
C LYS A 65 -0.58 20.26 -10.21
N THR A 66 -0.14 21.08 -11.16
CA THR A 66 -0.75 22.37 -11.48
C THR A 66 -2.21 22.17 -11.86
N ILE A 67 -3.10 22.73 -11.04
CA ILE A 67 -4.55 22.76 -11.26
C ILE A 67 -5.01 24.12 -11.82
N ASP A 68 -4.27 25.18 -11.50
CA ASP A 68 -4.55 26.56 -11.88
C ASP A 68 -3.21 27.29 -12.15
N THR A 69 -3.26 28.42 -12.85
CA THR A 69 -2.09 29.28 -13.13
C THR A 69 -0.96 28.60 -13.91
N GLY A 70 -1.33 27.87 -14.96
CA GLY A 70 -0.44 27.04 -15.78
C GLY A 70 0.87 27.71 -16.18
N ALA A 71 0.80 28.95 -16.68
CA ALA A 71 2.00 29.67 -17.10
C ALA A 71 2.99 29.98 -15.95
N ILE A 72 2.47 30.40 -14.79
CA ILE A 72 3.29 30.83 -13.66
C ILE A 72 4.04 29.65 -13.06
N GLU A 73 3.34 28.53 -12.83
CA GLU A 73 3.94 27.34 -12.22
C GLU A 73 4.97 26.68 -13.15
N VAL A 74 4.66 26.56 -14.45
CA VAL A 74 5.61 26.04 -15.44
C VAL A 74 6.83 26.94 -15.57
N GLU A 75 6.65 28.26 -15.66
CA GLU A 75 7.76 29.21 -15.72
C GLU A 75 8.69 29.07 -14.50
N MET A 76 8.12 28.92 -13.31
CA MET A 76 8.87 28.77 -12.07
C MET A 76 9.70 27.49 -12.04
N ALA A 77 9.12 26.37 -12.47
CA ALA A 77 9.78 25.07 -12.54
C ALA A 77 10.87 25.06 -13.61
N ALA A 78 10.56 25.55 -14.81
CA ALA A 78 11.49 25.61 -15.94
C ALA A 78 12.72 26.48 -15.62
N LYS A 79 12.51 27.69 -15.07
CA LYS A 79 13.62 28.57 -14.63
C LYS A 79 14.47 27.95 -13.53
N SER A 80 13.94 26.98 -12.80
CA SER A 80 14.66 26.28 -11.74
C SER A 80 15.42 25.06 -12.24
N GLY A 81 15.24 24.67 -13.51
CA GLY A 81 16.00 23.62 -14.19
C GLY A 81 15.21 22.35 -14.51
N ALA A 82 13.88 22.37 -14.41
CA ALA A 82 13.04 21.25 -14.82
C ALA A 82 13.05 21.09 -16.35
N ASP A 83 13.28 19.86 -16.82
CA ASP A 83 13.19 19.50 -18.24
C ASP A 83 11.74 19.16 -18.62
N ILE A 84 10.95 18.62 -17.67
CA ILE A 84 9.53 18.31 -17.85
C ILE A 84 8.75 18.81 -16.62
N VAL A 85 7.60 19.41 -16.85
CA VAL A 85 6.68 19.82 -15.78
C VAL A 85 5.41 18.98 -15.84
N ILE A 86 5.04 18.36 -14.72
CA ILE A 86 3.83 17.55 -14.60
C ILE A 86 2.68 18.45 -14.11
N ILE A 87 1.60 18.47 -14.89
CA ILE A 87 0.36 19.20 -14.59
C ILE A 87 -0.82 18.23 -14.50
N LEU A 88 -1.95 18.64 -13.92
CA LEU A 88 -3.15 17.80 -13.89
C LEU A 88 -3.94 17.93 -15.19
N ALA A 89 -4.36 16.80 -15.75
CA ALA A 89 -5.30 16.79 -16.88
C ALA A 89 -6.72 17.17 -16.45
N LEU A 90 -7.01 17.19 -15.15
CA LEU A 90 -8.25 17.74 -14.58
C LEU A 90 -8.34 19.27 -14.66
N SER A 91 -7.24 19.96 -14.95
CA SER A 91 -7.22 21.41 -15.14
C SER A 91 -8.04 21.82 -16.35
N ASP A 92 -8.53 23.06 -16.34
CA ASP A 92 -9.21 23.67 -17.49
C ASP A 92 -8.26 23.74 -18.71
N ASP A 93 -8.83 23.64 -19.91
CA ASP A 93 -8.07 23.64 -21.16
C ASP A 93 -7.23 24.91 -21.33
N ASP A 94 -7.75 26.06 -20.89
CA ASP A 94 -7.02 27.33 -20.92
C ASP A 94 -5.76 27.28 -20.05
N THR A 95 -5.85 26.68 -18.86
CA THR A 95 -4.71 26.48 -17.95
C THR A 95 -3.67 25.56 -18.57
N ILE A 96 -4.10 24.45 -19.20
CA ILE A 96 -3.20 23.52 -19.90
C ILE A 96 -2.52 24.23 -21.09
N ALA A 97 -3.29 24.97 -21.89
CA ALA A 97 -2.75 25.70 -23.03
C ALA A 97 -1.74 26.80 -22.60
N GLU A 98 -1.98 27.48 -21.48
CA GLU A 98 -1.03 28.41 -20.88
C GLU A 98 0.26 27.73 -20.41
N ALA A 99 0.12 26.58 -19.74
CA ALA A 99 1.25 25.76 -19.31
C ALA A 99 2.12 25.34 -20.50
N ILE A 100 1.50 24.85 -21.59
CA ILE A 100 2.20 24.47 -22.82
C ILE A 100 2.93 25.67 -23.43
N ARG A 101 2.26 26.82 -23.56
CA ARG A 101 2.90 28.05 -24.09
C ARG A 101 4.11 28.47 -23.26
N ALA A 102 4.02 28.42 -21.93
CA ALA A 102 5.14 28.70 -21.05
C ALA A 102 6.26 27.68 -21.21
N ALA A 103 5.94 26.39 -21.30
CA ALA A 103 6.91 25.32 -21.46
C ALA A 103 7.73 25.50 -22.75
N ARG A 104 7.05 25.75 -23.88
CA ARG A 104 7.70 26.04 -25.17
C ARG A 104 8.60 27.28 -25.11
N LYS A 105 8.18 28.34 -24.41
CA LYS A 105 8.97 29.57 -24.24
C LYS A 105 10.26 29.33 -23.46
N TYR A 106 10.24 28.45 -22.45
CA TYR A 106 11.39 28.16 -21.60
C TYR A 106 12.17 26.91 -22.01
N GLY A 107 11.72 26.18 -23.04
CA GLY A 107 12.40 25.01 -23.58
C GLY A 107 12.25 23.75 -22.73
N CYS A 108 11.12 23.62 -22.01
CA CYS A 108 10.76 22.38 -21.31
C CYS A 108 9.52 21.72 -21.94
N GLU A 109 9.26 20.48 -21.51
CA GLU A 109 8.13 19.65 -21.95
C GLU A 109 7.03 19.60 -20.87
N VAL A 110 5.82 19.21 -21.25
CA VAL A 110 4.66 19.06 -20.34
C VAL A 110 4.19 17.61 -20.32
N MET A 111 4.02 17.06 -19.12
CA MET A 111 3.35 15.78 -18.88
C MET A 111 2.01 16.03 -18.20
N ALA A 112 0.91 15.51 -18.76
CA ALA A 112 -0.41 15.63 -18.15
C ALA A 112 -0.77 14.36 -17.35
N ASP A 113 -0.99 14.53 -16.05
CA ASP A 113 -1.39 13.48 -15.11
C ASP A 113 -2.92 13.30 -15.11
N LEU A 114 -3.38 12.11 -15.50
CA LEU A 114 -4.78 11.71 -15.62
C LEU A 114 -5.40 11.26 -14.28
N ILE A 115 -4.70 11.42 -13.16
CA ILE A 115 -5.23 11.05 -11.85
C ILE A 115 -6.63 11.66 -11.60
N ASN A 116 -7.55 10.81 -11.15
CA ASN A 116 -8.94 11.17 -10.84
C ASN A 116 -9.79 11.68 -12.02
N VAL A 117 -9.27 11.68 -13.25
CA VAL A 117 -10.08 11.97 -14.44
C VAL A 117 -11.18 10.90 -14.58
N PRO A 118 -12.47 11.29 -14.75
CA PRO A 118 -13.57 10.33 -14.86
C PRO A 118 -13.51 9.43 -16.10
N ASP A 119 -13.11 10.00 -17.24
CA ASP A 119 -12.88 9.28 -18.51
C ASP A 119 -11.46 9.57 -19.00
N PRO A 120 -10.46 8.79 -18.54
CA PRO A 120 -9.07 9.03 -18.87
C PRO A 120 -8.77 8.93 -20.37
N ALA A 121 -9.43 8.02 -21.10
CA ALA A 121 -9.17 7.80 -22.53
C ALA A 121 -9.70 8.97 -23.38
N SER A 122 -10.91 9.47 -23.08
CA SER A 122 -11.42 10.67 -23.76
C SER A 122 -10.54 11.88 -23.45
N ARG A 123 -10.23 12.11 -22.17
CA ARG A 123 -9.44 13.28 -21.75
C ARG A 123 -8.01 13.24 -22.30
N ALA A 124 -7.42 12.06 -22.42
CA ALA A 124 -6.09 11.88 -23.00
C ALA A 124 -6.01 12.42 -24.43
N LYS A 125 -7.03 12.15 -25.28
CA LYS A 125 -7.10 12.69 -26.64
C LYS A 125 -7.22 14.21 -26.65
N GLU A 126 -8.10 14.75 -25.81
CA GLU A 126 -8.31 16.20 -25.73
C GLU A 126 -7.02 16.94 -25.38
N VAL A 127 -6.29 16.47 -24.35
CA VAL A 127 -5.05 17.13 -23.94
C VAL A 127 -3.89 16.86 -24.91
N GLU A 128 -3.88 15.72 -25.61
CA GLU A 128 -2.97 15.48 -26.74
C GLU A 128 -3.19 16.50 -27.87
N GLU A 129 -4.45 16.78 -28.23
CA GLU A 129 -4.79 17.80 -29.23
C GLU A 129 -4.36 19.22 -28.82
N LEU A 130 -4.35 19.53 -27.52
CA LEU A 130 -3.81 20.78 -26.98
C LEU A 130 -2.27 20.87 -27.11
N GLY A 131 -1.58 19.73 -27.26
CA GLY A 131 -0.15 19.66 -27.54
C GLY A 131 0.73 19.35 -26.33
N VAL A 132 0.22 18.59 -25.34
CA VAL A 132 1.07 18.02 -24.28
C VAL A 132 2.07 17.01 -24.86
N ASP A 133 3.23 16.85 -24.23
CA ASP A 133 4.31 15.98 -24.74
C ASP A 133 4.17 14.54 -24.25
N TYR A 134 3.63 14.35 -23.04
CA TYR A 134 3.48 13.06 -22.39
C TYR A 134 2.15 12.98 -21.63
N LEU A 135 1.63 11.76 -21.49
CA LEU A 135 0.50 11.45 -20.62
C LEU A 135 0.94 10.57 -19.47
N ASN A 136 0.37 10.75 -18.28
CA ASN A 136 0.60 9.87 -17.14
C ASN A 136 -0.72 9.25 -16.65
N VAL A 137 -0.85 7.94 -16.82
CA VAL A 137 -1.93 7.16 -16.23
C VAL A 137 -1.55 6.83 -14.79
N HIS A 138 -2.04 7.67 -13.89
CA HIS A 138 -1.78 7.56 -12.46
C HIS A 138 -3.02 7.05 -11.74
N VAL A 139 -2.98 5.78 -11.34
CA VAL A 139 -4.14 5.17 -10.70
C VAL A 139 -4.04 5.28 -9.19
N GLY A 140 -4.84 6.20 -8.63
CA GLY A 140 -4.91 6.44 -7.20
C GLY A 140 -5.45 5.23 -6.42
N ILE A 141 -5.08 5.15 -5.14
CA ILE A 141 -5.52 4.09 -4.21
C ILE A 141 -7.06 4.03 -4.14
N ASP A 142 -7.75 5.17 -4.23
CA ASP A 142 -9.21 5.26 -4.16
C ASP A 142 -9.92 4.73 -5.41
N GLN A 143 -9.31 4.86 -6.60
CA GLN A 143 -9.86 4.31 -7.84
C GLN A 143 -9.75 2.77 -7.87
N GLN A 144 -8.66 2.22 -7.33
CA GLN A 144 -8.48 0.78 -7.17
C GLN A 144 -9.54 0.17 -6.24
N MET A 145 -9.96 0.90 -5.19
CA MET A 145 -11.06 0.48 -4.31
C MET A 145 -12.43 0.50 -4.97
N LYS A 146 -12.62 1.28 -6.04
CA LYS A 146 -13.86 1.28 -6.83
C LYS A 146 -13.89 0.15 -7.87
N GLY A 147 -12.87 -0.73 -7.89
CA GLY A 147 -12.79 -1.87 -8.80
C GLY A 147 -12.32 -1.52 -10.21
N LEU A 148 -11.81 -0.30 -10.43
CA LEU A 148 -11.14 0.05 -11.68
C LEU A 148 -9.77 -0.62 -11.72
N ASP A 149 -9.52 -1.42 -12.75
CA ASP A 149 -8.23 -2.07 -12.96
C ASP A 149 -7.25 -1.07 -13.58
N PRO A 150 -6.14 -0.74 -12.88
CA PRO A 150 -5.17 0.21 -13.42
C PRO A 150 -4.61 -0.16 -14.78
N LEU A 151 -4.50 -1.46 -15.05
CA LEU A 151 -3.94 -1.96 -16.30
C LEU A 151 -4.95 -1.81 -17.46
N GLU A 152 -6.25 -2.01 -17.21
CA GLU A 152 -7.29 -1.78 -18.22
C GLU A 152 -7.33 -0.29 -18.61
N VAL A 153 -7.32 0.62 -17.63
CA VAL A 153 -7.27 2.07 -17.89
C VAL A 153 -6.01 2.46 -18.67
N LEU A 154 -4.86 1.89 -18.32
CA LEU A 154 -3.61 2.14 -19.05
C LEU A 154 -3.73 1.71 -20.51
N LYS A 155 -4.27 0.52 -20.76
CA LYS A 155 -4.44 0.01 -22.13
C LYS A 155 -5.35 0.90 -22.95
N ASP A 156 -6.50 1.28 -22.40
CA ASP A 156 -7.46 2.13 -23.09
C ASP A 156 -6.85 3.49 -23.46
N VAL A 157 -6.05 4.08 -22.56
CA VAL A 157 -5.34 5.34 -22.84
C VAL A 157 -4.26 5.13 -23.91
N VAL A 158 -3.42 4.10 -23.79
CA VAL A 158 -2.36 3.79 -24.77
C VAL A 158 -2.94 3.57 -26.18
N ASP A 159 -4.04 2.82 -26.29
CA ASP A 159 -4.70 2.54 -27.57
C ASP A 159 -5.41 3.79 -28.15
N SER A 160 -5.57 4.85 -27.35
CA SER A 160 -6.34 6.05 -27.71
C SER A 160 -5.51 7.23 -28.21
N VAL A 161 -4.19 7.23 -27.98
CA VAL A 161 -3.30 8.37 -28.24
C VAL A 161 -2.04 7.96 -29.02
N SER A 162 -1.31 8.93 -29.56
CA SER A 162 -0.08 8.71 -30.32
C SER A 162 1.20 9.12 -29.59
N ILE A 163 1.08 9.96 -28.56
CA ILE A 163 2.19 10.41 -27.71
C ILE A 163 2.57 9.38 -26.63
N PRO A 164 3.80 9.41 -26.07
CA PRO A 164 4.24 8.44 -25.08
C PRO A 164 3.42 8.52 -23.78
N VAL A 165 3.01 7.34 -23.28
CA VAL A 165 2.25 7.20 -22.04
C VAL A 165 3.12 6.64 -20.92
N ALA A 166 3.05 7.30 -19.76
CA ALA A 166 3.61 6.87 -18.50
C ALA A 166 2.57 6.13 -17.65
N ALA A 167 3.03 5.16 -16.86
CA ALA A 167 2.22 4.49 -15.86
C ALA A 167 2.76 4.76 -14.45
N ALA A 168 1.87 5.12 -13.53
CA ALA A 168 2.18 5.38 -12.12
C ALA A 168 1.12 4.78 -11.18
N GLY A 169 1.49 4.58 -9.91
CA GLY A 169 0.56 4.11 -8.87
C GLY A 169 1.06 2.93 -8.05
N GLY A 170 2.14 3.12 -7.29
CA GLY A 170 2.68 2.11 -6.38
C GLY A 170 3.13 0.81 -7.09
N LEU A 171 3.79 0.98 -8.24
CA LEU A 171 4.34 -0.07 -9.08
C LEU A 171 5.55 -0.74 -8.42
N ASP A 172 5.58 -2.07 -8.42
CA ASP A 172 6.78 -2.87 -8.18
C ASP A 172 7.36 -3.37 -9.51
N ALA A 173 8.42 -4.18 -9.48
CA ALA A 173 9.09 -4.66 -10.69
C ALA A 173 8.17 -5.48 -11.61
N GLU A 174 7.27 -6.28 -11.05
CA GLU A 174 6.33 -7.12 -11.82
C GLU A 174 5.26 -6.25 -12.48
N ARG A 175 4.65 -5.32 -11.73
CA ARG A 175 3.65 -4.39 -12.26
C ARG A 175 4.24 -3.42 -13.27
N ALA A 176 5.46 -2.94 -13.07
CA ALA A 176 6.15 -2.08 -14.03
C ALA A 176 6.39 -2.82 -15.36
N ALA A 177 6.84 -4.08 -15.30
CA ALA A 177 6.99 -4.93 -16.49
C ALA A 177 5.65 -5.17 -17.21
N ALA A 178 4.56 -5.31 -16.46
CA ALA A 178 3.22 -5.41 -17.01
C ALA A 178 2.81 -4.15 -17.77
N CYS A 179 3.03 -2.97 -17.18
CA CYS A 179 2.69 -1.69 -17.82
C CYS A 179 3.43 -1.51 -19.16
N VAL A 180 4.73 -1.85 -19.20
CA VAL A 180 5.51 -1.83 -20.45
C VAL A 180 4.97 -2.82 -21.47
N SER A 181 4.59 -4.03 -21.03
CA SER A 181 3.96 -5.03 -21.91
C SER A 181 2.65 -4.54 -22.53
N MET A 182 2.00 -3.56 -21.90
CA MET A 182 0.75 -2.95 -22.33
C MET A 182 0.96 -1.64 -23.11
N GLY A 183 2.22 -1.30 -23.44
CA GLY A 183 2.58 -0.19 -24.30
C GLY A 183 2.95 1.10 -23.56
N ALA A 184 3.08 1.09 -22.23
CA ALA A 184 3.66 2.22 -21.52
C ALA A 184 5.13 2.42 -21.91
N SER A 185 5.48 3.61 -22.38
CA SER A 185 6.86 3.98 -22.72
C SER A 185 7.65 4.43 -21.49
N ILE A 186 6.97 4.83 -20.42
CA ILE A 186 7.56 5.32 -19.17
C ILE A 186 6.90 4.59 -17.99
N VAL A 187 7.70 4.19 -17.00
CA VAL A 187 7.20 3.70 -15.71
C VAL A 187 7.69 4.59 -14.58
N ILE A 188 6.77 5.06 -13.74
CA ILE A 188 7.08 5.95 -12.62
C ILE A 188 7.02 5.15 -11.32
N VAL A 189 8.17 5.02 -10.65
CA VAL A 189 8.30 4.22 -9.42
C VAL A 189 8.84 5.08 -8.28
N GLY A 190 8.01 5.25 -7.24
CA GLY A 190 8.36 5.98 -6.01
C GLY A 190 8.75 5.04 -4.87
N SER A 191 7.84 4.79 -3.93
CA SER A 191 8.14 4.16 -2.63
C SER A 191 8.79 2.77 -2.69
N ASN A 192 8.56 1.98 -3.75
CA ASN A 192 9.20 0.67 -3.93
C ASN A 192 10.70 0.76 -4.23
N ILE A 193 11.20 1.92 -4.65
CA ILE A 193 12.63 2.21 -4.79
C ILE A 193 13.08 3.08 -3.62
N VAL A 194 12.45 4.24 -3.43
CA VAL A 194 12.91 5.32 -2.53
C VAL A 194 12.88 4.95 -1.05
N LYS A 195 11.96 4.07 -0.63
CA LYS A 195 11.87 3.59 0.77
C LYS A 195 12.49 2.20 0.97
N SER A 196 13.18 1.66 -0.03
CA SER A 196 13.86 0.39 0.11
C SER A 196 15.12 0.53 0.99
N ARG A 197 15.62 -0.60 1.52
CA ARG A 197 16.90 -0.64 2.25
C ARG A 197 18.08 -0.37 1.32
N ASN A 198 18.03 -0.93 0.11
CA ASN A 198 19.03 -0.75 -0.94
C ASN A 198 18.36 -0.19 -2.19
N VAL A 199 18.46 1.13 -2.36
CA VAL A 199 17.84 1.87 -3.46
C VAL A 199 18.43 1.43 -4.80
N THR A 200 19.76 1.32 -4.90
CA THR A 200 20.47 0.88 -6.11
C THR A 200 19.99 -0.49 -6.59
N GLU A 201 19.90 -1.48 -5.70
CA GLU A 201 19.42 -2.81 -6.04
C GLU A 201 17.93 -2.81 -6.42
N SER A 202 17.11 -2.04 -5.72
CA SER A 202 15.67 -1.96 -5.98
C SER A 202 15.38 -1.31 -7.34
N ALA A 203 16.07 -0.22 -7.67
CA ALA A 203 16.00 0.40 -8.99
C ALA A 203 16.49 -0.55 -10.09
N ARG A 204 17.60 -1.27 -9.86
CA ARG A 204 18.13 -2.27 -10.82
C ARG A 204 17.13 -3.39 -11.10
N LYS A 205 16.47 -3.91 -10.07
CA LYS A 205 15.42 -4.93 -10.23
C LYS A 205 14.28 -4.45 -11.12
N VAL A 206 13.83 -3.20 -10.93
CA VAL A 206 12.79 -2.62 -11.77
C VAL A 206 13.30 -2.43 -13.21
N ARG A 207 14.47 -1.82 -13.39
CA ARG A 207 15.11 -1.59 -14.70
C ARG A 207 15.22 -2.88 -15.52
N GLU A 208 15.75 -3.94 -14.92
CA GLU A 208 15.86 -5.24 -15.58
C GLU A 208 14.50 -5.84 -15.93
N ALA A 209 13.49 -5.68 -15.06
CA ALA A 209 12.16 -6.21 -15.30
C ALA A 209 11.50 -5.53 -16.52
N ILE A 210 11.62 -4.21 -16.62
CA ILE A 210 11.05 -3.46 -17.75
C ILE A 210 11.85 -3.63 -19.05
N ASP A 211 13.18 -3.77 -18.98
CA ASP A 211 14.00 -4.12 -20.15
C ASP A 211 13.59 -5.50 -20.71
N ARG A 212 13.47 -6.50 -19.83
CA ARG A 212 13.02 -7.85 -20.23
C ARG A 212 11.61 -7.85 -20.81
N ALA A 213 10.70 -7.05 -20.27
CA ALA A 213 9.33 -6.94 -20.78
C ALA A 213 9.29 -6.36 -22.21
N ALA A 214 10.10 -5.33 -22.47
CA ALA A 214 10.21 -4.73 -23.79
C ALA A 214 10.81 -5.70 -24.84
N GLU A 215 11.74 -6.57 -24.43
CA GLU A 215 12.36 -7.57 -25.30
C GLU A 215 11.42 -8.75 -25.64
N LYS A 216 10.65 -9.25 -24.67
CA LYS A 216 9.92 -10.52 -24.78
C LYS A 216 8.46 -10.40 -25.23
N GLY A 217 7.94 -9.18 -25.40
CA GLY A 217 6.62 -8.97 -26.00
C GLY A 217 5.44 -9.42 -25.14
N GLY A 218 5.56 -9.31 -23.81
CA GLY A 218 4.45 -9.51 -22.88
C GLY A 218 4.77 -10.41 -21.70
N VAL A 219 4.52 -9.91 -20.49
CA VAL A 219 4.40 -10.74 -19.28
C VAL A 219 2.92 -10.93 -19.00
N GLU A 220 2.44 -12.18 -19.00
CA GLU A 220 1.07 -12.49 -18.61
C GLU A 220 0.95 -12.35 -17.09
N VAL A 221 0.37 -11.23 -16.64
CA VAL A 221 0.13 -10.99 -15.21
C VAL A 221 -1.16 -11.67 -14.79
N ARG A 222 -1.06 -12.61 -13.84
CA ARG A 222 -2.24 -13.23 -13.23
C ARG A 222 -3.04 -12.16 -12.47
N ARG A 223 -4.27 -11.91 -12.90
CA ARG A 223 -5.22 -11.02 -12.21
C ARG A 223 -5.57 -11.61 -10.85
N LYS A 224 -5.20 -10.93 -9.77
CA LYS A 224 -5.59 -11.27 -8.40
C LYS A 224 -6.90 -10.58 -8.04
N SER A 225 -7.75 -11.25 -7.28
CA SER A 225 -8.90 -10.59 -6.67
C SER A 225 -8.44 -9.58 -5.62
N LEU A 226 -9.28 -8.57 -5.34
CA LEU A 226 -8.99 -7.57 -4.30
C LEU A 226 -8.77 -8.22 -2.93
N ASP A 227 -9.54 -9.26 -2.60
CA ASP A 227 -9.39 -10.01 -1.35
C ASP A 227 -8.04 -10.76 -1.28
N GLU A 228 -7.60 -11.36 -2.38
CA GLU A 228 -6.28 -11.99 -2.46
C GLU A 228 -5.16 -10.97 -2.25
N GLU A 229 -5.27 -9.79 -2.89
CA GLU A 229 -4.28 -8.73 -2.73
C GLU A 229 -4.25 -8.17 -1.30
N ILE A 230 -5.41 -7.91 -0.69
CA ILE A 230 -5.50 -7.48 0.71
C ILE A 230 -4.83 -8.51 1.62
N ARG A 231 -5.14 -9.81 1.42
CA ARG A 231 -4.54 -10.89 2.21
C ARG A 231 -3.03 -10.90 2.08
N GLU A 232 -2.50 -10.83 0.86
CA GLU A 232 -1.06 -10.82 0.62
C GLU A 232 -0.35 -9.63 1.27
N LEU A 233 -0.94 -8.42 1.16
CA LEU A 233 -0.41 -7.22 1.80
C LEU A 233 -0.40 -7.37 3.34
N LEU A 234 -1.52 -7.80 3.92
CA LEU A 234 -1.64 -8.02 5.36
C LEU A 234 -0.72 -9.12 5.87
N MET A 235 -0.48 -10.17 5.08
CA MET A 235 0.49 -11.23 5.42
C MET A 235 1.93 -10.71 5.53
N ARG A 236 2.27 -9.57 4.91
CA ARG A 236 3.62 -8.99 4.91
C ARG A 236 3.88 -7.94 6.01
N VAL A 237 2.85 -7.49 6.73
CA VAL A 237 2.96 -6.44 7.77
C VAL A 237 2.64 -6.96 9.17
N SER A 238 3.08 -6.31 10.23
CA SER A 238 2.74 -6.71 11.60
C SER A 238 1.46 -6.01 12.11
N THR A 239 0.89 -6.49 13.23
CA THR A 239 -0.23 -5.77 13.87
C THR A 239 0.15 -4.36 14.34
N PRO A 240 1.39 -4.06 14.83
CA PRO A 240 1.84 -2.68 15.02
C PRO A 240 1.79 -1.82 13.76
N ASN A 241 2.26 -2.34 12.62
CA ASN A 241 2.22 -1.58 11.36
C ASN A 241 0.78 -1.21 10.96
N VAL A 242 -0.18 -2.10 11.22
CA VAL A 242 -1.61 -1.85 10.99
C VAL A 242 -2.18 -0.84 11.99
N SER A 243 -1.79 -0.92 13.27
CA SER A 243 -2.18 0.08 14.26
C SER A 243 -1.75 1.49 13.85
N ASP A 244 -0.49 1.66 13.46
CA ASP A 244 0.04 2.95 13.00
C ASP A 244 -0.65 3.45 11.72
N ALA A 245 -0.91 2.55 10.76
CA ALA A 245 -1.67 2.86 9.54
C ALA A 245 -3.11 3.33 9.81
N MET A 246 -3.69 2.94 10.96
CA MET A 246 -5.01 3.33 11.43
C MET A 246 -4.95 4.46 12.48
N HIS A 247 -3.88 5.25 12.52
CA HIS A 247 -3.68 6.34 13.49
C HIS A 247 -3.63 5.86 14.94
N ARG A 248 -2.86 4.79 15.19
CA ARG A 248 -2.68 4.15 16.50
C ARG A 248 -4.00 3.62 17.05
N ALA A 249 -4.77 2.97 16.17
CA ALA A 249 -6.05 2.37 16.53
C ALA A 249 -5.86 1.30 17.62
N LYS A 250 -6.89 1.16 18.46
CA LYS A 250 -6.90 0.23 19.57
C LYS A 250 -6.98 -1.22 19.07
N ALA A 251 -6.06 -2.06 19.57
CA ALA A 251 -6.12 -3.51 19.40
C ALA A 251 -7.15 -4.14 20.34
N MET A 252 -7.57 -5.38 20.06
CA MET A 252 -8.39 -6.14 21.02
C MET A 252 -7.62 -6.34 22.32
N ASP A 253 -8.32 -6.14 23.43
CA ASP A 253 -7.77 -6.24 24.78
C ASP A 253 -8.15 -7.56 25.48
N GLY A 254 -7.18 -8.13 26.19
CA GLY A 254 -7.35 -9.35 26.98
C GLY A 254 -7.62 -10.62 26.16
N VAL A 255 -7.15 -10.68 24.91
CA VAL A 255 -7.10 -11.90 24.09
C VAL A 255 -5.65 -12.17 23.70
N TYR A 256 -5.16 -13.37 23.96
CA TYR A 256 -3.74 -13.71 23.83
C TYR A 256 -3.54 -14.96 22.95
N PRO A 257 -2.42 -15.03 22.20
CA PRO A 257 -2.14 -16.19 21.36
C PRO A 257 -1.87 -17.43 22.22
N LEU A 258 -2.56 -18.52 21.91
CA LEU A 258 -2.32 -19.82 22.52
C LEU A 258 -1.05 -20.48 21.97
N VAL A 259 -0.75 -20.21 20.69
CA VAL A 259 0.43 -20.68 19.96
C VAL A 259 1.21 -19.47 19.47
N ARG A 260 2.45 -19.31 19.97
CA ARG A 260 3.34 -18.20 19.63
C ARG A 260 3.93 -18.34 18.22
N GLY A 261 4.35 -17.22 17.62
CA GLY A 261 4.99 -17.19 16.31
C GLY A 261 4.04 -17.51 15.14
N LYS A 262 2.73 -17.56 15.39
CA LYS A 262 1.70 -17.78 14.37
C LYS A 262 1.04 -16.46 14.01
N LYS A 263 0.53 -16.40 12.77
CA LYS A 263 -0.13 -15.23 12.22
C LYS A 263 -1.48 -15.61 11.64
N ILE A 264 -2.48 -14.77 11.87
CA ILE A 264 -3.82 -14.87 11.29
C ILE A 264 -4.03 -13.68 10.36
N VAL A 265 -4.54 -13.95 9.17
CA VAL A 265 -5.10 -12.94 8.26
C VAL A 265 -6.33 -13.53 7.57
N GLY A 266 -7.47 -12.86 7.62
CA GLY A 266 -8.67 -13.27 6.90
C GLY A 266 -9.91 -12.46 7.27
N LYS A 267 -11.05 -12.76 6.63
CA LYS A 267 -12.31 -12.07 6.88
C LYS A 267 -13.02 -12.66 8.10
N ALA A 268 -13.63 -11.81 8.89
CA ALA A 268 -14.32 -12.17 10.12
C ALA A 268 -15.65 -12.86 9.82
N VAL A 269 -15.80 -14.08 10.32
CA VAL A 269 -17.09 -14.71 10.60
C VAL A 269 -17.34 -14.54 12.08
N THR A 270 -18.24 -13.62 12.41
CA THR A 270 -18.48 -13.22 13.79
C THR A 270 -19.51 -14.13 14.44
N VAL A 271 -19.33 -14.41 15.73
CA VAL A 271 -20.22 -15.25 16.52
C VAL A 271 -20.45 -14.58 17.86
N SER A 272 -21.71 -14.50 18.29
CA SER A 272 -22.08 -14.11 19.65
C SER A 272 -22.70 -15.32 20.34
N THR A 273 -22.21 -15.69 21.53
CA THR A 273 -22.72 -16.83 22.30
C THR A 273 -22.71 -16.57 23.80
N MET A 274 -23.42 -17.42 24.55
CA MET A 274 -23.49 -17.39 26.01
C MET A 274 -22.31 -18.16 26.63
N ASP A 275 -21.99 -17.86 27.88
CA ASP A 275 -20.94 -18.55 28.64
C ASP A 275 -21.17 -20.08 28.68
N GLY A 276 -20.15 -20.83 28.24
CA GLY A 276 -20.19 -22.28 28.11
C GLY A 276 -20.98 -22.84 26.93
N ASP A 277 -21.70 -22.04 26.14
CA ASP A 277 -22.44 -22.55 24.97
C ASP A 277 -21.55 -22.60 23.71
N TRP A 278 -21.11 -23.80 23.37
CA TRP A 278 -20.22 -24.07 22.24
C TRP A 278 -20.97 -24.38 20.92
N ALA A 279 -22.30 -24.44 20.92
CA ALA A 279 -23.05 -24.82 19.72
C ALA A 279 -22.85 -23.84 18.55
N LYS A 280 -23.06 -22.53 18.77
CA LYS A 280 -22.87 -21.51 17.72
C LYS A 280 -21.41 -21.37 17.27
N PRO A 281 -20.41 -21.38 18.18
CA PRO A 281 -19.00 -21.46 17.80
C PRO A 281 -18.68 -22.61 16.84
N VAL A 282 -19.13 -23.84 17.16
CA VAL A 282 -18.86 -25.01 16.32
C VAL A 282 -19.67 -24.96 15.02
N GLU A 283 -20.92 -24.51 15.05
CA GLU A 283 -21.76 -24.32 13.86
C GLU A 283 -21.14 -23.32 12.88
N ALA A 284 -20.49 -22.26 13.38
CA ALA A 284 -19.81 -21.26 12.55
C ALA A 284 -18.68 -21.85 11.69
N ILE A 285 -18.12 -22.99 12.09
CA ILE A 285 -17.14 -23.73 11.28
C ILE A 285 -17.77 -24.09 9.94
N ASN A 286 -19.06 -24.41 9.84
CA ASN A 286 -19.74 -24.76 8.59
C ASN A 286 -20.03 -23.54 7.70
N VAL A 287 -20.12 -22.36 8.30
CA VAL A 287 -20.42 -21.09 7.63
C VAL A 287 -19.15 -20.47 7.02
N ALA A 288 -18.02 -20.61 7.70
CA ALA A 288 -16.76 -19.99 7.28
C ALA A 288 -16.21 -20.57 5.96
N GLY A 289 -15.60 -19.71 5.14
CA GLY A 289 -14.86 -20.11 3.94
C GLY A 289 -13.41 -20.49 4.23
N GLU A 290 -12.72 -21.00 3.21
CA GLU A 290 -11.27 -21.17 3.24
C GLU A 290 -10.60 -19.81 3.48
N GLY A 291 -9.73 -19.73 4.48
CA GLY A 291 -9.00 -18.52 4.84
C GLY A 291 -9.76 -17.50 5.70
N ASP A 292 -11.02 -17.74 6.06
CA ASP A 292 -11.76 -16.89 7.01
C ASP A 292 -11.25 -17.04 8.44
N VAL A 293 -11.66 -16.12 9.31
CA VAL A 293 -11.30 -16.08 10.74
C VAL A 293 -12.58 -16.07 11.56
N LEU A 294 -12.72 -17.02 12.48
CA LEU A 294 -13.83 -17.00 13.42
C LEU A 294 -13.53 -15.99 14.54
N VAL A 295 -14.44 -15.07 14.79
CA VAL A 295 -14.34 -14.08 15.88
C VAL A 295 -15.51 -14.28 16.83
N ILE A 296 -15.24 -14.87 17.98
CA ILE A 296 -16.24 -15.38 18.91
C ILE A 296 -16.28 -14.50 20.15
N LYS A 297 -17.41 -13.80 20.32
CA LYS A 297 -17.74 -13.10 21.55
C LYS A 297 -18.55 -14.02 22.46
N VAL A 298 -18.04 -14.26 23.66
CA VAL A 298 -18.73 -14.97 24.73
C VAL A 298 -19.17 -13.98 25.82
N SER A 299 -20.33 -14.21 26.43
CA SER A 299 -20.83 -13.38 27.53
C SER A 299 -20.04 -13.53 28.84
N GLY A 300 -19.19 -14.55 28.96
CA GLY A 300 -18.37 -14.86 30.12
C GLY A 300 -17.17 -15.74 29.76
N ASP A 301 -16.41 -16.18 30.75
CA ASP A 301 -15.21 -17.01 30.60
C ASP A 301 -15.11 -18.12 31.66
N THR A 302 -16.25 -18.56 32.20
CA THR A 302 -16.26 -19.59 33.25
C THR A 302 -16.13 -21.00 32.68
N ALA A 303 -16.61 -21.22 31.44
CA ALA A 303 -16.52 -22.50 30.75
C ALA A 303 -16.05 -22.32 29.30
N ALA A 304 -15.29 -23.29 28.80
CA ALA A 304 -14.77 -23.26 27.45
C ALA A 304 -15.88 -23.43 26.41
N VAL A 305 -15.82 -22.61 25.36
CA VAL A 305 -16.69 -22.72 24.18
C VAL A 305 -15.98 -23.35 22.98
N TRP A 306 -14.71 -23.74 23.17
CA TRP A 306 -13.83 -24.24 22.12
C TRP A 306 -12.82 -25.23 22.67
N GLY A 307 -12.44 -26.22 21.85
CA GLY A 307 -11.49 -27.27 22.18
C GLY A 307 -10.85 -27.89 20.95
N GLU A 308 -10.19 -29.03 21.12
CA GLU A 308 -9.35 -29.64 20.08
C GLU A 308 -10.16 -30.11 18.85
N LEU A 309 -11.32 -30.74 19.04
CA LEU A 309 -12.10 -31.27 17.92
C LEU A 309 -12.61 -30.17 16.98
N ALA A 310 -13.00 -29.03 17.55
CA ALA A 310 -13.38 -27.84 16.80
C ALA A 310 -12.18 -27.29 16.02
N THR A 311 -11.00 -27.26 16.66
CA THR A 311 -9.73 -26.87 16.02
C THR A 311 -9.36 -27.77 14.84
N ARG A 312 -9.46 -29.10 14.97
CA ARG A 312 -9.24 -30.03 13.84
C ARG A 312 -10.21 -29.77 12.69
N SER A 313 -11.45 -29.46 13.01
CA SER A 313 -12.46 -29.13 12.01
C SER A 313 -12.10 -27.84 11.24
N CYS A 314 -11.57 -26.83 11.93
CA CYS A 314 -11.02 -25.63 11.30
C CYS A 314 -9.84 -25.94 10.36
N ILE A 315 -8.91 -26.81 10.77
CA ILE A 315 -7.77 -27.23 9.94
C ILE A 315 -8.28 -27.89 8.65
N ASN A 316 -9.24 -28.81 8.76
CA ASN A 316 -9.82 -29.51 7.61
C ASN A 316 -10.50 -28.54 6.62
N ARG A 317 -11.18 -27.50 7.14
CA ARG A 317 -11.79 -26.46 6.31
C ARG A 317 -10.84 -25.32 5.92
N LYS A 318 -9.57 -25.40 6.33
CA LYS A 318 -8.53 -24.38 6.10
C LYS A 318 -8.94 -22.98 6.56
N ILE A 319 -9.62 -22.90 7.70
CA ILE A 319 -9.91 -21.64 8.39
C ILE A 319 -8.58 -21.07 8.89
N ALA A 320 -8.36 -19.76 8.71
CA ALA A 320 -7.08 -19.11 8.97
C ALA A 320 -6.75 -18.94 10.46
N GLY A 321 -7.75 -18.96 11.33
CA GLY A 321 -7.57 -18.89 12.77
C GLY A 321 -8.87 -18.61 13.52
N VAL A 322 -8.78 -18.57 14.85
CA VAL A 322 -9.92 -18.33 15.74
C VAL A 322 -9.53 -17.32 16.82
N ILE A 323 -10.38 -16.31 17.05
CA ILE A 323 -10.25 -15.33 18.13
C ILE A 323 -11.44 -15.51 19.08
N ILE A 324 -11.17 -15.71 20.36
CA ILE A 324 -12.19 -15.99 21.38
C ILE A 324 -12.08 -14.98 22.51
N ASP A 325 -13.03 -14.05 22.58
CA ASP A 325 -13.25 -13.24 23.79
C ASP A 325 -14.07 -14.04 24.81
N GLY A 326 -13.42 -15.07 25.34
CA GLY A 326 -13.96 -16.13 26.19
C GLY A 326 -12.92 -17.21 26.46
N ALA A 327 -13.36 -18.38 26.93
CA ALA A 327 -12.47 -19.45 27.37
C ALA A 327 -12.29 -20.59 26.34
N VAL A 328 -11.10 -21.20 26.35
CA VAL A 328 -10.71 -22.37 25.54
C VAL A 328 -10.20 -23.51 26.44
N ARG A 329 -10.31 -24.75 25.96
CA ARG A 329 -9.76 -25.95 26.59
C ARG A 329 -8.93 -26.78 25.60
N ASP A 330 -8.40 -27.92 26.05
CA ASP A 330 -7.58 -28.86 25.26
C ASP A 330 -6.33 -28.16 24.67
N VAL A 331 -5.70 -27.33 25.52
CA VAL A 331 -4.68 -26.36 25.12
C VAL A 331 -3.39 -27.04 24.67
N ASP A 332 -3.01 -28.13 25.32
CA ASP A 332 -1.89 -28.98 24.97
C ASP A 332 -2.01 -29.53 23.56
N ASP A 333 -3.16 -30.15 23.23
CA ASP A 333 -3.39 -30.67 21.89
C ASP A 333 -3.43 -29.55 20.83
N ILE A 334 -4.08 -28.42 21.13
CA ILE A 334 -4.14 -27.28 20.19
C ILE A 334 -2.74 -26.70 19.92
N ARG A 335 -1.87 -26.65 20.95
CA ARG A 335 -0.48 -26.24 20.81
C ARG A 335 0.31 -27.21 19.95
N GLU A 336 0.10 -28.52 20.11
CA GLU A 336 0.73 -29.55 19.28
C GLU A 336 0.28 -29.46 17.81
N LEU A 337 -1.01 -29.21 17.57
CA LEU A 337 -1.55 -28.95 16.23
C LEU A 337 -0.97 -27.69 15.58
N GLY A 338 -0.42 -26.77 16.38
CA GLY A 338 0.17 -25.51 15.90
C GLY A 338 -0.83 -24.58 15.24
N PHE A 339 -2.12 -24.71 15.56
CA PHE A 339 -3.20 -23.92 14.98
C PHE A 339 -3.27 -22.53 15.62
N PRO A 340 -3.36 -21.44 14.84
CA PRO A 340 -3.43 -20.10 15.39
C PRO A 340 -4.78 -19.83 16.06
N LEU A 341 -4.77 -19.78 17.39
CA LEU A 341 -5.92 -19.50 18.22
C LEU A 341 -5.58 -18.45 19.27
N PHE A 342 -6.47 -17.48 19.46
CA PHE A 342 -6.37 -16.47 20.53
C PHE A 342 -7.55 -16.64 21.47
N ALA A 343 -7.30 -16.58 22.77
CA ALA A 343 -8.34 -16.68 23.79
C ALA A 343 -8.08 -15.73 24.96
N ARG A 344 -9.13 -15.39 25.71
CA ARG A 344 -9.00 -14.64 26.96
C ARG A 344 -8.47 -15.51 28.10
N LYS A 345 -8.88 -16.78 28.13
CA LYS A 345 -8.64 -17.67 29.27
C LYS A 345 -8.57 -19.12 28.87
N GLU A 346 -7.74 -19.87 29.59
CA GLU A 346 -7.62 -21.32 29.48
C GLU A 346 -8.37 -21.97 30.67
N VAL A 347 -9.29 -22.90 30.41
CA VAL A 347 -10.05 -23.62 31.45
C VAL A 347 -10.25 -25.09 31.06
N PRO A 348 -10.36 -26.02 32.02
CA PRO A 348 -10.59 -27.44 31.70
C PRO A 348 -12.06 -27.78 31.43
N ASN A 349 -13.00 -27.06 32.05
CA ASN A 349 -14.43 -27.36 31.95
C ASN A 349 -15.00 -26.81 30.64
N ALA A 350 -15.71 -27.63 29.88
CA ALA A 350 -16.60 -27.14 28.82
C ALA A 350 -18.01 -26.94 29.38
N GLY A 351 -18.80 -26.08 28.72
CA GLY A 351 -20.23 -26.01 28.95
C GLY A 351 -21.02 -26.97 28.06
N GLU A 352 -22.24 -26.59 27.68
CA GLU A 352 -23.21 -27.44 26.98
C GLU A 352 -23.63 -26.81 25.64
N PRO A 353 -23.90 -27.59 24.59
CA PRO A 353 -24.32 -27.09 23.28
C PRO A 353 -25.80 -26.70 23.28
N LYS A 354 -26.15 -25.57 23.86
CA LYS A 354 -27.56 -25.15 24.00
C LYS A 354 -28.10 -24.48 22.73
N GLY A 355 -27.23 -24.03 21.83
CA GLY A 355 -27.62 -23.45 20.54
C GLY A 355 -27.99 -21.96 20.60
N PHE A 356 -27.78 -21.31 21.74
CA PHE A 356 -28.06 -19.89 21.91
C PHE A 356 -26.99 -19.03 21.24
N GLY A 357 -27.41 -17.85 20.77
CA GLY A 357 -26.53 -16.90 20.10
C GLY A 357 -26.75 -16.82 18.60
N GLU A 358 -25.85 -16.12 17.93
CA GLU A 358 -26.01 -15.71 16.53
C GLU A 358 -24.67 -15.75 15.79
N ILE A 359 -24.71 -16.03 14.48
CA ILE A 359 -23.57 -16.03 13.57
C ILE A 359 -23.76 -14.89 12.57
N ASN A 360 -22.69 -14.23 12.15
CA ASN A 360 -22.68 -13.07 11.26
C ASN A 360 -23.50 -11.88 11.80
N VAL A 361 -23.39 -11.64 13.11
CA VAL A 361 -23.88 -10.42 13.76
C VAL A 361 -22.73 -9.52 14.19
N LYS A 362 -23.00 -8.23 14.37
CA LYS A 362 -22.01 -7.31 14.92
C LYS A 362 -21.69 -7.69 16.37
N VAL A 363 -20.40 -7.81 16.71
CA VAL A 363 -19.94 -8.16 18.06
C VAL A 363 -18.94 -7.15 18.59
N ILE A 364 -18.80 -7.09 19.92
CA ILE A 364 -17.71 -6.35 20.59
C ILE A 364 -16.80 -7.39 21.23
N CYS A 365 -15.63 -7.61 20.64
CA CYS A 365 -14.67 -8.64 21.03
C CYS A 365 -13.39 -7.96 21.52
N GLY A 366 -12.98 -8.23 22.78
CA GLY A 366 -11.82 -7.55 23.37
C GLY A 366 -11.97 -6.02 23.39
N GLY A 367 -13.19 -5.51 23.53
CA GLY A 367 -13.48 -4.08 23.52
C GLY A 367 -13.40 -3.39 22.15
N VAL A 368 -13.31 -4.14 21.05
CA VAL A 368 -13.30 -3.63 19.67
C VAL A 368 -14.53 -4.14 18.92
N GLU A 369 -15.19 -3.27 18.16
CA GLU A 369 -16.32 -3.67 17.31
C GLU A 369 -15.84 -4.47 16.09
N VAL A 370 -16.52 -5.57 15.79
CA VAL A 370 -16.25 -6.42 14.62
C VAL A 370 -17.54 -6.67 13.87
N ASN A 371 -17.56 -6.32 12.59
CA ASN A 371 -18.67 -6.64 11.70
C ASN A 371 -18.33 -7.86 10.83
N PRO A 372 -19.33 -8.63 10.38
CA PRO A 372 -19.12 -9.71 9.42
C PRO A 372 -18.42 -9.22 8.15
N GLY A 373 -17.34 -9.91 7.80
CA GLY A 373 -16.49 -9.61 6.65
C GLY A 373 -15.40 -8.56 6.91
N ASP A 374 -15.30 -7.96 8.10
CA ASP A 374 -14.14 -7.14 8.47
C ASP A 374 -12.86 -7.99 8.44
N TRP A 375 -11.72 -7.38 8.13
CA TRP A 375 -10.45 -8.09 8.06
C TRP A 375 -9.81 -8.18 9.44
N ILE A 376 -9.43 -9.39 9.84
CA ILE A 376 -8.71 -9.66 11.07
C ILE A 376 -7.26 -9.92 10.72
N ILE A 377 -6.36 -9.26 11.44
CA ILE A 377 -4.94 -9.59 11.48
C ILE A 377 -4.53 -9.81 12.93
N ALA A 378 -3.87 -10.93 13.21
CA ALA A 378 -3.36 -11.24 14.53
C ALA A 378 -1.95 -11.82 14.46
N ASP A 379 -1.10 -11.41 15.39
CA ASP A 379 0.23 -11.95 15.62
C ASP A 379 0.54 -11.91 17.13
N ASP A 380 1.79 -12.16 17.53
CA ASP A 380 2.17 -12.19 18.94
C ASP A 380 1.93 -10.87 19.71
N ASN A 381 1.75 -9.74 18.99
CA ASN A 381 1.51 -8.44 19.60
C ASN A 381 0.02 -8.15 19.85
N GLY A 382 -0.90 -8.97 19.31
CA GLY A 382 -2.33 -8.84 19.54
C GLY A 382 -3.18 -9.04 18.30
N VAL A 383 -4.41 -8.53 18.34
CA VAL A 383 -5.41 -8.66 17.27
C VAL A 383 -5.90 -7.27 16.84
N MET A 384 -5.82 -6.98 15.55
CA MET A 384 -6.37 -5.77 14.94
C MET A 384 -7.56 -6.09 14.05
N VAL A 385 -8.55 -5.20 14.05
CA VAL A 385 -9.75 -5.28 13.23
C VAL A 385 -9.71 -4.15 12.21
N ILE A 386 -9.85 -4.50 10.93
CA ILE A 386 -9.78 -3.58 9.81
C ILE A 386 -11.16 -3.57 9.13
N PRO A 387 -11.89 -2.43 9.12
CA PRO A 387 -13.19 -2.35 8.47
C PRO A 387 -13.12 -2.74 6.99
N LYS A 388 -14.00 -3.63 6.53
CA LYS A 388 -13.96 -4.19 5.16
C LYS A 388 -13.91 -3.14 4.05
N ARG A 389 -14.61 -2.02 4.23
CA ARG A 389 -14.67 -0.91 3.26
C ARG A 389 -13.35 -0.17 3.08
N ARG A 390 -12.44 -0.29 4.05
CA ARG A 390 -11.13 0.39 4.08
C ARG A 390 -9.98 -0.60 4.12
N ALA A 391 -10.24 -1.89 3.92
CA ALA A 391 -9.24 -2.94 4.10
C ALA A 391 -8.05 -2.79 3.15
N TYR A 392 -8.32 -2.50 1.88
CA TYR A 392 -7.27 -2.24 0.89
C TYR A 392 -6.45 -0.98 1.22
N GLU A 393 -7.13 0.13 1.55
CA GLU A 393 -6.52 1.38 2.01
C GLU A 393 -5.52 1.14 3.15
N ILE A 394 -6.01 0.47 4.21
CA ILE A 394 -5.27 0.26 5.45
C ILE A 394 -4.13 -0.73 5.22
N ALA A 395 -4.34 -1.80 4.43
CA ALA A 395 -3.28 -2.74 4.07
C ALA A 395 -2.13 -2.06 3.30
N ARG A 396 -2.45 -1.17 2.34
CA ARG A 396 -1.46 -0.38 1.61
C ARG A 396 -0.73 0.60 2.53
N ARG A 397 -1.45 1.32 3.40
CA ARG A 397 -0.85 2.21 4.41
C ARG A 397 0.08 1.45 5.36
N ALA A 398 -0.32 0.27 5.83
CA ALA A 398 0.51 -0.57 6.70
C ALA A 398 1.79 -1.02 6.00
N MET A 399 1.72 -1.32 4.70
CA MET A 399 2.92 -1.60 3.90
C MET A 399 3.84 -0.37 3.78
N GLU A 400 3.29 0.84 3.67
CA GLU A 400 4.08 2.07 3.67
C GLU A 400 4.72 2.37 5.02
N VAL A 401 4.04 2.07 6.13
CA VAL A 401 4.64 2.12 7.49
C VAL A 401 5.81 1.14 7.55
N LYS A 402 5.60 -0.12 7.17
CA LYS A 402 6.65 -1.14 7.14
C LYS A 402 7.85 -0.72 6.29
N LYS A 403 7.64 -0.18 5.09
CA LYS A 403 8.72 0.31 4.23
C LYS A 403 9.51 1.44 4.89
N SER A 404 8.81 2.36 5.54
CA SER A 404 9.44 3.47 6.28
C SER A 404 10.28 2.95 7.44
N GLU A 405 9.78 1.95 8.19
CA GLU A 405 10.55 1.26 9.23
C GLU A 405 11.73 0.46 8.67
N ASP A 406 11.56 -0.23 7.54
CA ASP A 406 12.64 -0.95 6.86
C ASP A 406 13.77 -0.03 6.46
N ARG A 407 13.44 1.15 5.94
CA ARG A 407 14.42 2.21 5.64
C ARG A 407 15.14 2.68 6.91
N ILE A 408 14.39 3.01 7.97
CA ILE A 408 14.97 3.46 9.25
C ILE A 408 15.88 2.37 9.82
N ARG A 409 15.47 1.10 9.72
CA ARG A 409 16.27 -0.04 10.18
C ARG A 409 17.58 -0.17 9.40
N GLY A 410 17.57 0.02 8.09
CA GLY A 410 18.79 0.07 7.28
C GLY A 410 19.75 1.18 7.74
N GLU A 411 19.25 2.38 8.03
CA GLU A 411 20.07 3.47 8.56
C GLU A 411 20.71 3.14 9.92
N ILE A 412 19.99 2.41 10.78
CA ILE A 412 20.48 2.01 12.10
C ILE A 412 21.53 0.90 11.97
N GLU A 413 21.22 -0.16 11.23
CA GLU A 413 22.04 -1.37 11.14
C GLU A 413 23.26 -1.19 10.24
N GLU A 414 23.10 -0.53 9.10
CA GLU A 414 24.15 -0.43 8.06
C GLU A 414 25.00 0.83 8.20
N LYS A 415 24.41 1.94 8.67
CA LYS A 415 25.10 3.23 8.83
C LYS A 415 25.41 3.61 10.28
N GLY A 416 25.00 2.77 11.25
CA GLY A 416 25.30 2.97 12.67
C GLY A 416 24.65 4.22 13.30
N ARG A 417 23.62 4.79 12.66
CA ARG A 417 22.90 5.96 13.20
C ARG A 417 21.97 5.53 14.33
N THR A 418 21.75 6.40 15.32
CA THR A 418 20.71 6.12 16.31
C THR A 418 19.33 6.46 15.73
N LEU A 419 18.27 5.85 16.28
CA LEU A 419 16.90 6.19 15.87
C LEU A 419 16.63 7.70 15.99
N ALA A 420 17.13 8.34 17.05
CA ALA A 420 16.97 9.77 17.29
C ALA A 420 17.61 10.63 16.19
N ASP A 421 18.75 10.20 15.66
CA ASP A 421 19.43 10.90 14.55
C ASP A 421 18.66 10.74 13.25
N VAL A 422 18.09 9.55 13.00
CA VAL A 422 17.39 9.25 11.74
C VAL A 422 16.03 9.94 11.63
N VAL A 423 15.32 10.08 12.75
CA VAL A 423 13.98 10.70 12.77
C VAL A 423 13.99 12.17 13.20
N GLU A 424 15.19 12.74 13.41
CA GLU A 424 15.40 14.13 13.82
C GLU A 424 14.46 14.58 14.96
N LEU A 425 14.47 13.84 16.07
CA LEU A 425 13.57 14.11 17.20
C LEU A 425 13.68 15.58 17.63
N TYR A 426 12.53 16.27 17.69
CA TYR A 426 12.47 17.59 18.32
C TYR A 426 12.94 17.47 19.77
N LYS A 427 14.09 18.09 20.05
CA LYS A 427 14.62 18.18 21.40
C LYS A 427 13.87 19.28 22.12
N TRP A 428 13.07 18.91 23.12
CA TRP A 428 12.65 19.88 24.11
C TRP A 428 13.85 20.14 25.03
N GLU A 429 14.47 21.30 24.88
CA GLU A 429 15.45 21.79 25.84
C GLU A 429 14.80 22.89 26.66
N LYS A 430 14.92 22.79 27.99
CA LYS A 430 14.52 23.88 28.87
C LYS A 430 15.47 25.04 28.61
N VAL A 431 14.99 26.08 27.94
CA VAL A 431 15.72 27.34 27.78
C VAL A 431 16.05 27.85 29.19
N GLN A 432 17.33 27.85 29.54
CA GLN A 432 17.82 28.42 30.80
C GLN A 432 17.91 29.94 30.70
#